data_AF-X1UED6-F1
#
_entry.id   AF-X1UED6-F1
#
_cell.length_a   1.000
_cell.length_b   1.000
_cell.length_c   1.000
_cell.angle_alpha   90.00
_cell.angle_beta   90.00
_cell.angle_gamma   90.00
#
_symmetry.space_group_name_H-M   'P 1'
#
loop_
_entity.id
_entity.type
_entity.pdbx_description
1 polymer ?
#
loop_
_entity_poly.entity_id
_entity_poly.type
_entity_poly.pdbx_seq_one_letter_code
_entity_poly.pdbx_strand_id
1 'polypeptide(L)'
;PGSYVALGNLGGYGHAWCELDGQILETTYTSARPVPDPEDYCPYGLFSDREVIELWPGALGEVFELGRNEGVKLNLIAEALCFQGLRKR
;
A
#
# COMPACT_ATOMS: atom_id res chain seq x y z
N PRO A 1 -16.65 2.57 -3.91
CA PRO A 1 -15.25 2.65 -4.37
C PRO A 1 -14.31 2.64 -3.17
N GLY A 2 -13.54 1.56 -3.03
CA GLY A 2 -12.63 1.34 -1.92
C GLY A 2 -11.20 1.61 -2.39
N SER A 3 -10.48 2.45 -1.66
CA SER A 3 -9.04 2.59 -1.85
C SER A 3 -8.34 2.02 -0.63
N TYR A 4 -7.42 1.10 -0.85
CA TYR A 4 -6.57 0.56 0.20
C TYR A 4 -5.12 0.92 -0.07
N VAL A 5 -4.38 1.19 1.00
CA VAL A 5 -2.93 1.06 0.95
C VAL A 5 -2.63 -0.41 1.21
N ALA A 6 -2.01 -1.07 0.25
CA ALA A 6 -1.54 -2.43 0.41
C ALA A 6 -0.09 -2.42 0.88
N LEU A 7 0.23 -3.33 1.79
CA LEU A 7 1.59 -3.62 2.21
C LEU A 7 1.86 -5.10 1.92
N GLY A 8 2.98 -5.40 1.29
CA GLY A 8 3.31 -6.77 0.93
C GLY A 8 4.68 -6.94 0.31
N ASN A 9 4.82 -7.97 -0.51
CA ASN A 9 6.08 -8.35 -1.15
C ASN A 9 6.07 -7.95 -2.63
N LEU A 10 7.17 -7.31 -3.06
CA LEU A 10 7.52 -7.10 -4.46
C LEU A 10 8.96 -7.59 -4.68
N GLY A 11 9.12 -8.67 -5.45
CA GLY A 11 10.43 -9.21 -5.80
C GLY A 11 11.29 -9.64 -4.61
N GLY A 12 10.68 -10.12 -3.52
CA GLY A 12 11.37 -10.55 -2.29
C GLY A 12 11.57 -9.44 -1.26
N TYR A 13 11.11 -8.22 -1.53
CA TYR A 13 11.26 -7.07 -0.62
C TYR A 13 9.91 -6.57 -0.13
N GLY A 14 9.87 -6.06 1.10
CA GLY A 14 8.75 -5.25 1.58
C GLY A 14 8.48 -4.10 0.62
N HIS A 15 7.19 -3.84 0.36
CA HIS A 15 6.74 -2.75 -0.47
C HIS A 15 5.32 -2.33 -0.08
N ALA A 16 5.07 -1.02 0.05
CA ALA A 16 3.72 -0.45 0.09
C ALA A 16 3.27 0.13 -1.27
N TRP A 17 2.00 -0.03 -1.63
CA TRP A 17 1.38 0.54 -2.83
C TRP A 17 -0.09 0.90 -2.57
N CYS A 18 -0.76 1.52 -3.56
CA CYS A 18 -2.18 1.82 -3.48
C CYS A 18 -2.96 0.84 -4.37
N GLU A 19 -4.10 0.38 -3.90
CA GLU A 19 -5.10 -0.34 -4.68
C GLU A 19 -6.37 0.51 -4.74
N LEU A 20 -6.84 0.80 -5.95
CA LEU A 20 -8.08 1.55 -6.19
C LEU A 20 -9.01 0.70 -7.04
N ASP A 21 -10.13 0.26 -6.45
CA ASP A 21 -11.15 -0.54 -7.13
C ASP A 21 -10.55 -1.77 -7.87
N GLY A 22 -9.60 -2.47 -7.23
CA GLY A 22 -8.92 -3.65 -7.77
C GLY A 22 -7.74 -3.35 -8.70
N GLN A 23 -7.45 -2.07 -8.98
CA GLN A 23 -6.30 -1.67 -9.78
C GLN A 23 -5.10 -1.33 -8.88
N ILE A 24 -3.98 -2.01 -9.10
CA ILE A 24 -2.71 -1.72 -8.42
C ILE A 24 -2.07 -0.47 -9.04
N LEU A 25 -1.77 0.49 -8.18
CA LEU A 25 -1.14 1.75 -8.52
C LEU A 25 0.20 1.88 -7.80
N GLU A 26 1.27 2.06 -8.56
CA GLU A 26 2.55 2.48 -8.01
C GLU A 26 2.56 4.00 -7.87
N THR A 27 2.95 4.46 -6.69
CA THR A 27 3.02 5.88 -6.35
C THR A 27 4.46 6.35 -6.42
N THR A 28 4.73 7.33 -7.26
CA THR A 28 5.87 8.23 -7.05
C THR A 28 5.47 9.29 -6.03
N TYR A 29 6.43 10.14 -5.62
CA TYR A 29 6.17 11.25 -4.71
C TYR A 29 5.11 12.25 -5.23
N THR A 30 4.82 12.25 -6.54
CA THR A 30 3.96 13.26 -7.20
C THR A 30 2.81 12.68 -8.01
N SER A 31 2.78 11.37 -8.26
CA SER A 31 1.72 10.74 -9.08
C SER A 31 1.55 9.26 -8.76
N ALA A 32 0.34 8.76 -8.99
CA ALA A 32 0.01 7.33 -8.98
C ALA A 32 -0.31 6.89 -10.41
N ARG A 33 0.19 5.73 -10.82
CA ARG A 33 -0.08 5.15 -12.15
C ARG A 33 -0.30 3.64 -12.05
N PRO A 34 -1.11 3.06 -12.96
CA PRO A 34 -1.23 1.61 -13.06
C PRO A 34 0.14 0.96 -13.25
N VAL A 35 0.36 -0.15 -12.56
CA VAL A 35 1.56 -0.98 -12.76
C VAL A 35 1.42 -1.81 -14.03
N PRO A 36 2.52 -2.02 -14.79
CA PRO A 36 2.49 -2.84 -15.99
C PRO A 36 2.30 -4.33 -15.67
N ASP A 37 2.87 -4.81 -14.56
CA ASP A 37 2.92 -6.23 -14.18
C ASP A 37 2.34 -6.43 -12.76
N PRO A 38 1.00 -6.38 -12.59
CA PRO A 38 0.35 -6.45 -11.27
C PRO A 38 0.52 -7.79 -10.57
N GLU A 39 0.81 -8.87 -11.28
CA GLU A 39 1.05 -10.20 -10.73
C GLU A 39 2.29 -10.31 -9.82
N ASP A 40 3.24 -9.39 -9.95
CA ASP A 40 4.45 -9.34 -9.14
C ASP A 40 4.19 -8.75 -7.74
N TYR A 41 3.00 -8.17 -7.52
CA TYR A 41 2.59 -7.55 -6.27
C TYR A 41 1.76 -8.53 -5.45
N CYS A 42 2.35 -9.04 -4.36
CA CYS A 42 1.64 -9.92 -3.44
C CYS A 42 1.25 -9.14 -2.17
N PRO A 43 -0.02 -8.76 -1.98
CA PRO A 43 -0.45 -8.06 -0.78
C PRO A 43 -0.46 -8.99 0.44
N TYR A 44 -0.08 -8.47 1.59
CA TYR A 44 -0.07 -9.18 2.88
C TYR A 44 -1.10 -8.54 3.81
N GLY A 45 -1.21 -7.21 3.78
CA GLY A 45 -2.25 -6.47 4.48
C GLY A 45 -2.78 -5.28 3.69
N LEU A 46 -4.04 -4.93 3.95
CA LEU A 46 -4.74 -3.79 3.38
C LEU A 46 -5.13 -2.81 4.48
N PHE A 47 -4.92 -1.53 4.23
CA PHE A 47 -5.14 -0.44 5.17
C PHE A 47 -6.07 0.61 4.55
N SER A 48 -7.08 1.04 5.30
CA SER A 48 -7.89 2.22 4.99
C SER A 48 -7.95 3.16 6.19
N ASP A 49 -8.78 4.21 6.11
CA ASP A 49 -9.06 5.10 7.23
C ASP A 49 -9.87 4.44 8.36
N ARG A 50 -10.43 3.25 8.11
CA ARG A 50 -11.37 2.57 9.02
C ARG A 50 -10.96 1.17 9.40
N GLU A 51 -10.18 0.49 8.56
CA GLU A 51 -9.88 -0.91 8.76
C GLU A 51 -8.42 -1.25 8.42
N VAL A 52 -7.95 -2.30 9.08
CA VAL A 52 -6.71 -2.99 8.77
C VAL A 52 -7.10 -4.45 8.57
N ILE A 53 -6.76 -5.00 7.41
CA ILE A 53 -7.07 -6.38 7.04
C ILE A 53 -5.75 -7.10 6.81
N GLU A 54 -5.48 -8.13 7.60
CA GLU A 54 -4.45 -9.13 7.28
C GLU A 54 -5.06 -10.19 6.37
N LEU A 55 -4.42 -10.49 5.23
CA LEU A 55 -4.94 -11.47 4.29
C LEU A 55 -4.77 -12.92 4.77
N TRP A 56 -3.88 -13.14 5.74
CA TRP A 56 -3.79 -14.36 6.54
C TRP A 56 -3.23 -14.03 7.94
N PRO A 57 -3.45 -14.88 8.96
CA PRO A 57 -2.95 -14.62 10.30
C PRO A 57 -1.42 -14.48 10.33
N GLY A 58 -0.91 -13.34 10.77
CA GLY A 58 0.53 -13.08 10.90
C GLY A 58 1.17 -12.44 9.67
N ALA A 59 0.40 -12.14 8.62
CA ALA A 59 0.89 -11.56 7.38
C ALA A 59 1.66 -10.24 7.61
N LEU A 60 1.22 -9.42 8.56
CA LEU A 60 1.95 -8.18 8.89
C LEU A 60 3.31 -8.47 9.55
N GLY A 61 3.38 -9.48 10.41
CA GLY A 61 4.64 -9.90 11.02
C GLY A 61 5.65 -10.32 9.95
N GLU A 62 5.21 -11.12 8.98
CA GLU A 62 6.04 -11.55 7.86
C GLU A 62 6.59 -10.37 7.04
N VAL A 63 5.79 -9.32 6.81
CA VAL A 63 6.31 -8.13 6.11
C VAL A 63 7.36 -7.39 6.92
N PHE A 64 7.16 -7.23 8.23
CA PHE A 64 8.14 -6.52 9.07
C PHE A 64 9.44 -7.32 9.28
N GLU A 65 9.41 -8.62 9.01
CA GLU A 65 10.61 -9.47 8.93
C GLU A 65 11.35 -9.31 7.58
N LEU A 66 10.71 -8.75 6.54
CA LEU A 66 11.39 -8.37 5.29
C LEU A 66 12.30 -7.16 5.55
N GLY A 67 13.51 -7.19 4.99
CA GLY A 67 14.61 -6.28 5.32
C GLY A 67 14.49 -4.80 4.89
N ARG A 68 13.33 -4.14 5.02
CA ARG A 68 13.15 -2.70 4.75
C ARG A 68 12.22 -1.99 5.75
N ASN A 69 12.43 -0.67 5.89
CA ASN A 69 11.68 0.19 6.81
C ASN A 69 10.32 0.62 6.21
N GLU A 70 9.39 -0.32 6.09
CA GLU A 70 8.07 -0.11 5.49
C GLU A 70 7.20 0.89 6.26
N GLY A 71 7.44 1.07 7.56
CA GLY A 71 6.72 2.04 8.38
C GLY A 71 6.88 3.49 7.90
N VAL A 72 8.09 3.86 7.44
CA VAL A 72 8.33 5.21 6.88
C VAL A 72 7.56 5.42 5.58
N LYS A 73 7.49 4.40 4.72
CA LYS A 73 6.77 4.48 3.45
C LYS A 73 5.26 4.63 3.66
N LEU A 74 4.69 3.89 4.61
CA LEU A 74 3.28 4.00 4.99
C LEU A 74 2.92 5.40 5.51
N ASN A 75 3.77 6.01 6.34
CA ASN A 75 3.56 7.38 6.82
C ASN A 75 3.51 8.39 5.66
N LEU A 76 4.42 8.28 4.68
CA LEU A 76 4.43 9.17 3.51
C LEU A 76 3.17 9.04 2.64
N ILE A 77 2.66 7.81 2.47
CA ILE A 77 1.41 7.57 1.72
C ILE A 77 0.21 8.15 2.47
N ALA A 78 0.15 7.96 3.78
CA ALA A 78 -0.91 8.51 4.63
C ALA A 78 -0.95 10.04 4.55
N GLU A 79 0.21 10.72 4.61
CA GLU A 79 0.31 12.17 4.43
C GLU A 79 -0.23 12.63 3.06
N ALA A 80 0.13 11.93 1.98
CA ALA A 80 -0.31 12.26 0.63
C ALA A 80 -1.84 12.12 0.46
N LEU A 81 -2.45 11.06 1.00
CA LEU A 81 -3.89 10.83 0.94
C LEU A 81 -4.68 11.86 1.75
N CYS A 82 -4.18 12.22 2.95
CA CYS A 82 -4.77 13.25 3.78
C CYS A 82 -4.80 14.61 3.06
N PHE A 83 -3.73 14.94 2.32
CA PHE A 83 -3.64 16.17 1.54
C PHE A 83 -4.62 16.20 0.35
N GLN A 84 -4.82 15.07 -0.34
CA GLN A 84 -5.79 14.95 -1.43
C GLN A 84 -7.25 15.06 -0.95
N GLY A 85 -7.55 14.56 0.26
CA GLY A 85 -8.87 14.69 0.89
C GLY A 85 -9.23 16.14 1.26
N LEU A 86 -8.25 16.96 1.62
CA LEU A 86 -8.41 18.40 1.89
C LEU A 86 -8.65 19.22 0.61
N ARG A 87 -8.04 18.82 -0.51
CA ARG A 87 -8.12 19.53 -1.79
C ARG A 87 -9.44 19.32 -2.54
N LYS A 88 -10.23 18.31 -2.14
CA LYS A 88 -11.57 18.00 -2.66
C LYS A 88 -12.73 18.61 -1.83
N ARG A 89 -12.42 19.42 -0.81
CA ARG A 89 -13.42 20.15 0.00
C ARG A 89 -13.50 21.61 -0.39
#